data_AF-F7NGI7-F1
#
_entry.id   AF-F7NGI7-F1
#
_cell.length_a   1.000
_cell.length_b   1.000
_cell.length_c   1.000
_cell.angle_alpha   90.00
_cell.angle_beta   90.00
_cell.angle_gamma   90.00
#
_symmetry.space_group_name_H-M   'P 1'
#
loop_
_entity.id
_entity.type
_entity.pdbx_description
1 polymer ?
#
loop_
_entity_poly.entity_id
_entity_poly.type
_entity_poly.pdbx_seq_one_letter_code
_entity_poly.pdbx_strand_id
1 'polypeptide(L)'
;MNRIFVLVLICLIVLTGNVTVYGYNADDLNKLRITGSCPRGNLAGANLQGMNLAGANLEGANLQGANLYSTQLRRANLAGTNLRDANLSYASLLQADLHGAKLVNADLSGAKLSEANLRGASLQYSSLKNAALDKADLAGAVLSGSDLCGANLAQANLQQARLDQALLESAHLIKADLRQANLQNTRLKYARLQEANLQNADLRDADLEHAITDGADFTSANLVGAVWTNGEKQLTNP
;
A
#
# COMPACT_ATOMS: atom_id res chain seq x y z
N MET A 1 -28.22 -14.24 -37.03
CA MET A 1 -26.90 -13.75 -37.46
C MET A 1 -26.44 -12.68 -36.48
N ASN A 2 -26.06 -13.05 -35.25
CA ASN A 2 -25.46 -12.12 -34.24
C ASN A 2 -25.03 -12.85 -32.94
N ARG A 3 -24.41 -14.03 -33.06
CA ARG A 3 -23.79 -14.74 -31.93
C ARG A 3 -22.29 -15.01 -32.10
N ILE A 4 -21.69 -14.42 -33.14
CA ILE A 4 -20.27 -14.60 -33.51
C ILE A 4 -19.40 -13.38 -33.13
N PHE A 5 -20.01 -12.25 -32.73
CA PHE A 5 -19.26 -11.01 -32.44
C PHE A 5 -18.74 -10.87 -30.99
N VAL A 6 -19.00 -11.83 -30.10
CA VAL A 6 -18.59 -11.75 -28.68
C VAL A 6 -17.33 -12.58 -28.37
N LEU A 7 -16.68 -13.18 -29.38
CA LEU A 7 -15.64 -14.20 -29.13
C LEU A 7 -14.26 -13.99 -29.79
N VAL A 8 -13.97 -12.91 -30.52
CA VAL A 8 -12.65 -12.75 -31.16
C VAL A 8 -12.11 -11.32 -31.08
N LEU A 9 -11.87 -10.84 -29.85
CA LEU A 9 -10.80 -9.86 -29.60
C LEU A 9 -9.85 -10.38 -28.52
N ILE A 10 -9.56 -11.68 -28.58
CA ILE A 10 -8.45 -12.33 -27.90
C ILE A 10 -7.67 -13.04 -29.02
N CYS A 11 -6.58 -12.44 -29.50
CA CYS A 11 -5.38 -13.09 -30.05
C CYS A 11 -4.58 -12.09 -30.90
N LEU A 12 -3.75 -11.27 -30.26
CA LEU A 12 -2.51 -10.78 -30.89
C LEU A 12 -1.48 -10.27 -29.88
N ILE A 13 -1.26 -11.02 -28.79
CA ILE A 13 0.01 -10.96 -28.03
C ILE A 13 0.34 -12.37 -27.56
N VAL A 14 0.97 -13.16 -28.43
CA VAL A 14 1.79 -14.30 -27.98
C VAL A 14 3.12 -14.14 -28.69
N LEU A 15 4.07 -13.55 -27.99
CA LEU A 15 5.51 -13.80 -28.09
C LEU A 15 6.18 -12.95 -27.00
N THR A 16 6.68 -13.64 -25.97
CA THR A 16 7.39 -13.16 -24.77
C THR A 16 6.52 -12.83 -23.54
N GLY A 17 6.61 -13.69 -22.52
CA GLY A 17 6.10 -13.47 -21.17
C GLY A 17 4.74 -14.11 -20.89
N ASN A 18 4.61 -14.78 -19.75
CA ASN A 18 3.34 -15.27 -19.21
C ASN A 18 2.38 -14.08 -19.00
N VAL A 19 1.51 -13.79 -19.98
CA VAL A 19 0.42 -12.83 -19.77
C VAL A 19 -0.70 -13.58 -19.05
N THR A 20 -0.91 -13.28 -17.77
CA THR A 20 -2.11 -13.71 -17.04
C THR A 20 -3.32 -13.07 -17.71
N VAL A 21 -4.15 -13.86 -18.39
CA VAL A 21 -5.44 -13.40 -18.94
C VAL A 21 -6.43 -13.32 -17.79
N TYR A 22 -6.56 -12.15 -17.18
CA TYR A 22 -7.59 -11.88 -16.19
C TYR A 22 -8.94 -11.68 -16.90
N GLY A 23 -9.96 -12.43 -16.49
CA GLY A 23 -11.32 -12.32 -17.02
C GLY A 23 -12.31 -11.86 -15.95
N TYR A 24 -12.79 -10.62 -16.06
CA TYR A 24 -13.88 -10.11 -15.23
C TYR A 24 -15.23 -10.67 -15.71
N ASN A 25 -16.23 -10.66 -14.82
CA ASN A 25 -17.62 -10.94 -15.19
C ASN A 25 -18.29 -9.63 -15.68
N ALA A 26 -18.81 -9.63 -16.91
CA ALA A 26 -19.43 -8.45 -17.52
C ALA A 26 -20.66 -7.95 -16.76
N ASP A 27 -21.44 -8.85 -16.17
CA ASP A 27 -22.60 -8.50 -15.34
C ASP A 27 -22.17 -7.83 -14.04
N ASP A 28 -21.09 -8.30 -13.42
CA ASP A 28 -20.51 -7.68 -12.22
C ASP A 28 -19.99 -6.27 -12.51
N LEU A 29 -19.33 -6.07 -13.67
CA LEU A 29 -18.88 -4.75 -14.10
C LEU A 29 -20.05 -3.81 -14.39
N ASN A 30 -21.10 -4.31 -15.06
CA ASN A 30 -22.31 -3.53 -15.33
C ASN A 30 -23.04 -3.18 -14.03
N LYS A 31 -23.14 -4.12 -13.10
CA LYS A 31 -23.72 -3.89 -11.77
C LYS A 31 -22.95 -2.81 -11.02
N LEU A 32 -21.62 -2.86 -11.01
CA LEU A 32 -20.78 -1.81 -10.41
C LEU A 32 -21.06 -0.44 -11.05
N ARG A 33 -21.10 -0.37 -12.39
CA ARG A 33 -21.31 0.89 -13.12
C ARG A 33 -22.66 1.53 -12.84
N ILE A 34 -23.72 0.72 -12.73
CA ILE A 34 -25.08 1.22 -12.54
C ILE A 34 -25.35 1.56 -11.08
N THR A 35 -24.89 0.71 -10.15
CA THR A 35 -25.31 0.76 -8.74
C THR A 35 -24.24 1.29 -7.80
N GLY A 36 -22.98 1.40 -8.24
CA GLY A 36 -21.84 1.67 -7.36
C GLY A 36 -21.55 0.53 -6.38
N SER A 37 -22.14 -0.66 -6.57
CA SER A 37 -22.04 -1.75 -5.60
C SER A 37 -21.85 -3.10 -6.29
N CYS A 38 -20.75 -3.77 -5.98
CA CYS A 38 -20.44 -5.12 -6.46
C CYS A 38 -19.63 -5.91 -5.41
N PRO A 39 -20.19 -6.14 -4.21
CA PRO A 39 -19.49 -6.91 -3.18
C PRO A 39 -19.29 -8.36 -3.66
N ARG A 40 -18.08 -8.88 -3.43
CA ARG A 40 -17.64 -10.23 -3.84
C ARG A 40 -17.74 -10.50 -5.35
N GLY A 41 -17.95 -9.47 -6.17
CA GLY A 41 -18.00 -9.58 -7.62
C GLY A 41 -16.64 -9.90 -8.23
N ASN A 42 -16.65 -10.51 -9.41
CA ASN A 42 -15.44 -10.77 -10.18
C ASN A 42 -15.15 -9.63 -11.17
N LEU A 43 -14.17 -8.80 -10.82
CA LEU A 43 -13.68 -7.66 -11.58
C LEU A 43 -12.20 -7.83 -11.96
N ALA A 44 -11.68 -9.06 -11.97
CA ALA A 44 -10.27 -9.34 -12.28
C ALA A 44 -9.90 -8.84 -13.68
N GLY A 45 -8.83 -8.06 -13.79
CA GLY A 45 -8.40 -7.46 -15.05
C GLY A 45 -9.34 -6.41 -15.63
N ALA A 46 -10.39 -6.01 -14.92
CA ALA A 46 -11.31 -4.99 -15.41
C ALA A 46 -10.57 -3.67 -15.62
N ASN A 47 -10.88 -2.99 -16.72
CA ASN A 47 -10.45 -1.62 -16.92
C ASN A 47 -11.44 -0.66 -16.24
N LEU A 48 -11.02 -0.12 -15.11
CA LEU A 48 -11.76 0.82 -14.26
C LEU A 48 -11.08 2.21 -14.23
N GLN A 49 -10.11 2.42 -15.11
CA GLN A 49 -9.28 3.62 -15.18
C GLN A 49 -10.14 4.89 -15.22
N GLY A 50 -9.81 5.85 -14.33
CA GLY A 50 -10.45 7.17 -14.27
C GLY A 50 -11.93 7.15 -13.87
N MET A 51 -12.52 5.99 -13.57
CA MET A 51 -13.92 5.92 -13.17
C MET A 51 -14.18 6.65 -11.85
N ASN A 52 -15.37 7.22 -11.71
CA ASN A 52 -15.86 7.70 -10.43
C ASN A 52 -16.56 6.55 -9.68
N LEU A 53 -15.89 6.03 -8.66
CA LEU A 53 -16.36 4.99 -7.74
C LEU A 53 -16.33 5.50 -6.28
N ALA A 54 -16.51 6.80 -6.08
CA ALA A 54 -16.55 7.38 -4.74
C ALA A 54 -17.72 6.77 -3.95
N GLY A 55 -17.43 6.27 -2.75
CA GLY A 55 -18.40 5.58 -1.90
C GLY A 55 -18.85 4.20 -2.41
N ALA A 56 -18.21 3.65 -3.45
CA ALA A 56 -18.60 2.36 -4.00
C ALA A 56 -18.42 1.23 -2.98
N ASN A 57 -19.31 0.24 -3.01
CA ASN A 57 -19.15 -0.99 -2.23
C ASN A 57 -18.54 -2.09 -3.09
N LEU A 58 -17.28 -2.41 -2.83
CA LEU A 58 -16.49 -3.44 -3.48
C LEU A 58 -16.01 -4.50 -2.47
N GLU A 59 -16.64 -4.59 -1.30
CA GLU A 59 -16.23 -5.50 -0.22
C GLU A 59 -16.00 -6.93 -0.73
N GLY A 60 -14.80 -7.45 -0.52
CA GLY A 60 -14.40 -8.81 -0.91
C GLY A 60 -14.37 -9.05 -2.43
N ALA A 61 -14.53 -8.02 -3.27
CA ALA A 61 -14.47 -8.18 -4.71
C ALA A 61 -13.09 -8.67 -5.17
N ASN A 62 -13.08 -9.43 -6.26
CA ASN A 62 -11.85 -9.83 -6.93
C ASN A 62 -11.47 -8.77 -7.96
N LEU A 63 -10.45 -7.96 -7.65
CA LEU A 63 -9.90 -6.89 -8.50
C LEU A 63 -8.45 -7.23 -8.93
N GLN A 64 -8.08 -8.52 -8.94
CA GLN A 64 -6.73 -8.93 -9.29
C GLN A 64 -6.37 -8.46 -10.70
N GLY A 65 -5.22 -7.80 -10.84
CA GLY A 65 -4.76 -7.26 -12.11
C GLY A 65 -5.64 -6.17 -12.72
N ALA A 66 -6.63 -5.65 -11.99
CA ALA A 66 -7.50 -4.59 -12.51
C ALA A 66 -6.72 -3.29 -12.73
N ASN A 67 -7.10 -2.54 -13.77
CA ASN A 67 -6.57 -1.21 -14.01
C ASN A 67 -7.48 -0.18 -13.33
N LEU A 68 -7.02 0.35 -12.20
CA LEU A 68 -7.65 1.40 -11.37
C LEU A 68 -6.85 2.72 -11.44
N TYR A 69 -6.05 2.91 -12.49
CA TYR A 69 -5.25 4.12 -12.67
C TYR A 69 -6.13 5.36 -12.61
N SER A 70 -5.76 6.32 -11.75
CA SER A 70 -6.51 7.58 -11.54
C SER A 70 -8.00 7.42 -11.21
N THR A 71 -8.45 6.26 -10.74
CA THR A 71 -9.85 6.03 -10.35
C THR A 71 -10.17 6.79 -9.06
N GLN A 72 -11.39 7.32 -8.95
CA GLN A 72 -11.86 7.98 -7.72
C GLN A 72 -12.53 6.94 -6.82
N LEU A 73 -11.90 6.59 -5.72
CA LEU A 73 -12.34 5.59 -4.73
C LEU A 73 -12.50 6.22 -3.33
N ARG A 74 -12.68 7.55 -3.26
CA ARG A 74 -12.84 8.26 -1.99
C ARG A 74 -13.97 7.62 -1.19
N ARG A 75 -13.71 7.23 0.06
CA ARG A 75 -14.67 6.55 0.95
C ARG A 75 -15.27 5.24 0.40
N ALA A 76 -14.65 4.62 -0.60
CA ALA A 76 -15.10 3.33 -1.08
C ALA A 76 -14.84 2.24 -0.01
N ASN A 77 -15.71 1.25 0.05
CA ASN A 77 -15.49 0.03 0.82
C ASN A 77 -14.77 -1.00 -0.07
N LEU A 78 -13.49 -1.20 0.19
CA LEU A 78 -12.59 -2.16 -0.46
C LEU A 78 -12.11 -3.24 0.54
N ALA A 79 -12.81 -3.39 1.67
CA ALA A 79 -12.48 -4.33 2.71
C ALA A 79 -12.33 -5.75 2.15
N GLY A 80 -11.23 -6.43 2.49
CA GLY A 80 -10.97 -7.81 2.09
C GLY A 80 -10.84 -8.06 0.58
N THR A 81 -10.77 -7.00 -0.25
CA THR A 81 -10.64 -7.15 -1.71
C THR A 81 -9.34 -7.87 -2.10
N ASN A 82 -9.38 -8.58 -3.23
CA ASN A 82 -8.17 -9.08 -3.88
C ASN A 82 -7.69 -8.06 -4.92
N LEU A 83 -6.69 -7.26 -4.59
CA LEU A 83 -6.06 -6.25 -5.44
C LEU A 83 -4.64 -6.65 -5.86
N ARG A 84 -4.32 -7.95 -5.85
CA ARG A 84 -3.00 -8.43 -6.29
C ARG A 84 -2.71 -7.99 -7.70
N ASP A 85 -1.49 -7.56 -7.95
CA ASP A 85 -1.01 -7.13 -9.27
C ASP A 85 -1.85 -5.99 -9.90
N ALA A 86 -2.73 -5.32 -9.14
CA ALA A 86 -3.59 -4.26 -9.64
C ALA A 86 -2.82 -2.95 -9.79
N ASN A 87 -3.21 -2.15 -10.78
CA ASN A 87 -2.66 -0.80 -10.96
C ASN A 87 -3.61 0.22 -10.32
N LEU A 88 -3.26 0.74 -9.14
CA LEU A 88 -3.93 1.85 -8.45
C LEU A 88 -3.12 3.16 -8.53
N SER A 89 -2.17 3.27 -9.46
CA SER A 89 -1.35 4.47 -9.58
C SER A 89 -2.20 5.72 -9.75
N TYR A 90 -1.89 6.74 -8.95
CA TYR A 90 -2.62 8.01 -8.86
C TYR A 90 -4.12 7.90 -8.49
N ALA A 91 -4.61 6.74 -8.05
CA ALA A 91 -5.99 6.60 -7.58
C ALA A 91 -6.25 7.46 -6.33
N SER A 92 -7.48 7.95 -6.20
CA SER A 92 -7.92 8.71 -5.02
C SER A 92 -8.65 7.79 -4.04
N LEU A 93 -7.96 7.35 -3.00
CA LEU A 93 -8.44 6.43 -1.94
C LEU A 93 -8.62 7.15 -0.60
N LEU A 94 -8.79 8.48 -0.61
CA LEU A 94 -9.00 9.30 0.59
C LEU A 94 -10.14 8.72 1.44
N GLN A 95 -9.85 8.39 2.70
CA GLN A 95 -10.81 7.79 3.64
C GLN A 95 -11.44 6.46 3.16
N ALA A 96 -10.82 5.74 2.22
CA ALA A 96 -11.31 4.44 1.78
C ALA A 96 -11.03 3.36 2.84
N ASP A 97 -11.88 2.34 2.87
CA ASP A 97 -11.69 1.18 3.75
C ASP A 97 -11.06 0.03 2.97
N LEU A 98 -9.78 -0.26 3.24
CA LEU A 98 -9.00 -1.36 2.68
C LEU A 98 -8.59 -2.38 3.76
N HIS A 99 -9.29 -2.46 4.90
CA HIS A 99 -8.89 -3.40 5.94
C HIS A 99 -8.86 -4.84 5.41
N GLY A 100 -7.76 -5.55 5.70
CA GLY A 100 -7.54 -6.92 5.22
C GLY A 100 -7.43 -7.09 3.70
N ALA A 101 -7.35 -6.00 2.91
CA ALA A 101 -7.20 -6.09 1.45
C ALA A 101 -5.86 -6.74 1.07
N LYS A 102 -5.84 -7.44 -0.06
CA LYS A 102 -4.67 -8.15 -0.58
C LYS A 102 -4.08 -7.36 -1.75
N LEU A 103 -3.02 -6.60 -1.49
CA LEU A 103 -2.34 -5.66 -2.40
C LEU A 103 -0.93 -6.14 -2.80
N VAL A 104 -0.67 -7.45 -2.73
CA VAL A 104 0.66 -8.00 -3.10
C VAL A 104 0.98 -7.63 -4.55
N ASN A 105 2.18 -7.09 -4.79
CA ASN A 105 2.65 -6.57 -6.07
C ASN A 105 1.78 -5.46 -6.70
N ALA A 106 0.85 -4.86 -5.97
CA ALA A 106 0.04 -3.77 -6.51
C ALA A 106 0.89 -2.51 -6.71
N ASP A 107 0.54 -1.72 -7.73
CA ASP A 107 1.14 -0.41 -7.94
C ASP A 107 0.21 0.68 -7.38
N LEU A 108 0.61 1.32 -6.30
CA LEU A 108 -0.05 2.46 -5.66
C LEU A 108 0.80 3.73 -5.77
N SER A 109 1.70 3.82 -6.76
CA SER A 109 2.56 4.98 -6.93
C SER A 109 1.74 6.26 -7.07
N GLY A 110 2.06 7.27 -6.25
CA GLY A 110 1.34 8.54 -6.22
C GLY A 110 -0.13 8.47 -5.80
N ALA A 111 -0.63 7.34 -5.30
CA ALA A 111 -2.00 7.20 -4.84
C ALA A 111 -2.27 8.10 -3.62
N LYS A 112 -3.51 8.57 -3.48
CA LYS A 112 -3.96 9.41 -2.37
C LYS A 112 -4.72 8.57 -1.36
N LEU A 113 -4.04 8.10 -0.33
CA LEU A 113 -4.52 7.21 0.74
C LEU A 113 -4.63 7.91 2.10
N SER A 114 -4.62 9.25 2.14
CA SER A 114 -4.75 10.00 3.40
C SER A 114 -5.99 9.53 4.16
N GLU A 115 -5.84 9.31 5.47
CA GLU A 115 -6.91 8.82 6.36
C GLU A 115 -7.57 7.48 5.93
N ALA A 116 -6.95 6.71 5.03
CA ALA A 116 -7.47 5.40 4.64
C ALA A 116 -7.25 4.35 5.73
N ASN A 117 -8.16 3.38 5.83
CA ASN A 117 -8.02 2.23 6.71
C ASN A 117 -7.33 1.08 5.96
N LEU A 118 -6.10 0.73 6.31
CA LEU A 118 -5.29 -0.35 5.74
C LEU A 118 -4.94 -1.40 6.79
N ARG A 119 -5.68 -1.46 7.92
CA ARG A 119 -5.40 -2.38 9.02
C ARG A 119 -5.32 -3.82 8.51
N GLY A 120 -4.23 -4.51 8.84
CA GLY A 120 -4.00 -5.90 8.44
C GLY A 120 -3.94 -6.13 6.92
N ALA A 121 -3.84 -5.09 6.09
CA ALA A 121 -3.71 -5.24 4.64
C ALA A 121 -2.35 -5.87 4.28
N SER A 122 -2.33 -6.63 3.19
CA SER A 122 -1.13 -7.30 2.67
C SER A 122 -0.57 -6.54 1.49
N LEU A 123 0.44 -5.71 1.70
CA LEU A 123 1.12 -4.84 0.73
C LEU A 123 2.52 -5.33 0.32
N GLN A 124 2.82 -6.61 0.54
CA GLN A 124 4.14 -7.18 0.21
C GLN A 124 4.53 -6.88 -1.24
N TYR A 125 5.76 -6.39 -1.44
CA TYR A 125 6.32 -6.05 -2.75
C TYR A 125 5.50 -5.06 -3.59
N SER A 126 4.57 -4.33 -2.97
CA SER A 126 3.81 -3.27 -3.63
C SER A 126 4.67 -2.02 -3.82
N SER A 127 4.31 -1.18 -4.78
CA SER A 127 4.90 0.16 -4.91
C SER A 127 3.97 1.20 -4.32
N LEU A 128 4.44 1.96 -3.34
CA LEU A 128 3.79 3.11 -2.72
C LEU A 128 4.63 4.38 -2.92
N LYS A 129 5.48 4.40 -3.96
CA LYS A 129 6.37 5.53 -4.27
C LYS A 129 5.58 6.83 -4.32
N ASN A 130 6.01 7.83 -3.55
CA ASN A 130 5.37 9.14 -3.46
C ASN A 130 3.86 9.11 -3.12
N ALA A 131 3.34 8.01 -2.56
CA ALA A 131 1.95 7.94 -2.14
C ALA A 131 1.69 8.86 -0.93
N ALA A 132 0.48 9.42 -0.85
CA ALA A 132 0.05 10.19 0.30
C ALA A 132 -0.72 9.29 1.26
N LEU A 133 -0.11 8.92 2.39
CA LEU A 133 -0.63 8.05 3.45
C LEU A 133 -0.75 8.79 4.79
N ASP A 134 -0.79 10.12 4.77
CA ASP A 134 -0.87 10.90 6.01
C ASP A 134 -2.13 10.53 6.79
N LYS A 135 -1.94 10.25 8.09
CA LYS A 135 -2.99 9.77 9.02
C LYS A 135 -3.69 8.46 8.62
N ALA A 136 -3.14 7.68 7.68
CA ALA A 136 -3.68 6.37 7.36
C ALA A 136 -3.48 5.39 8.53
N ASP A 137 -4.40 4.43 8.68
CA ASP A 137 -4.27 3.36 9.67
C ASP A 137 -3.73 2.08 9.03
N LEU A 138 -2.44 1.82 9.17
CA LEU A 138 -1.72 0.64 8.69
C LEU A 138 -1.41 -0.35 9.83
N ALA A 139 -2.12 -0.30 10.98
CA ALA A 139 -1.81 -1.19 12.09
C ALA A 139 -1.87 -2.67 11.68
N GLY A 140 -0.81 -3.42 12.00
CA GLY A 140 -0.66 -4.83 11.64
C GLY A 140 -0.58 -5.12 10.14
N ALA A 141 -0.46 -4.10 9.27
CA ALA A 141 -0.29 -4.30 7.83
C ALA A 141 1.06 -4.96 7.52
N VAL A 142 1.11 -5.72 6.42
CA VAL A 142 2.31 -6.43 5.97
C VAL A 142 2.86 -5.72 4.73
N LEU A 143 3.92 -4.94 4.91
CA LEU A 143 4.62 -4.13 3.91
C LEU A 143 6.01 -4.69 3.55
N SER A 144 6.30 -5.95 3.89
CA SER A 144 7.62 -6.54 3.67
C SER A 144 8.07 -6.40 2.19
N GLY A 145 9.27 -5.86 1.97
CA GLY A 145 9.84 -5.63 0.64
C GLY A 145 9.11 -4.62 -0.24
N SER A 146 8.16 -3.84 0.30
CA SER A 146 7.47 -2.79 -0.46
C SER A 146 8.32 -1.54 -0.66
N ASP A 147 7.97 -0.76 -1.68
CA ASP A 147 8.69 0.46 -2.04
C ASP A 147 7.90 1.71 -1.65
N LEU A 148 8.27 2.33 -0.52
CA LEU A 148 7.70 3.57 0.00
C LEU A 148 8.62 4.78 -0.20
N CYS A 149 9.53 4.76 -1.18
CA CYS A 149 10.42 5.92 -1.41
C CYS A 149 9.61 7.21 -1.60
N GLY A 150 9.92 8.24 -0.82
CA GLY A 150 9.24 9.54 -0.86
C GLY A 150 7.77 9.54 -0.41
N ALA A 151 7.25 8.42 0.11
CA ALA A 151 5.87 8.36 0.59
C ALA A 151 5.65 9.28 1.80
N ASN A 152 4.47 9.89 1.89
CA ASN A 152 4.07 10.70 3.02
C ASN A 152 3.27 9.87 4.03
N LEU A 153 3.89 9.44 5.12
CA LEU A 153 3.31 8.68 6.23
C LEU A 153 3.16 9.53 7.51
N ALA A 154 3.11 10.86 7.38
CA ALA A 154 3.01 11.74 8.54
C ALA A 154 1.76 11.40 9.37
N GLN A 155 1.94 11.22 10.68
CA GLN A 155 0.87 10.83 11.62
C GLN A 155 0.17 9.49 11.30
N ALA A 156 0.73 8.66 10.40
CA ALA A 156 0.18 7.35 10.12
C ALA A 156 0.34 6.40 11.31
N ASN A 157 -0.62 5.50 11.50
CA ASN A 157 -0.55 4.44 12.48
C ASN A 157 0.06 3.18 11.84
N LEU A 158 1.27 2.83 12.23
CA LEU A 158 2.05 1.67 11.77
C LEU A 158 2.32 0.69 12.93
N GLN A 159 1.54 0.74 14.01
CA GLN A 159 1.69 -0.16 15.14
C GLN A 159 1.67 -1.62 14.68
N GLN A 160 2.67 -2.40 15.13
CA GLN A 160 2.81 -3.82 14.78
C GLN A 160 2.89 -4.12 13.28
N ALA A 161 3.10 -3.10 12.43
CA ALA A 161 3.27 -3.31 11.00
C ALA A 161 4.58 -4.04 10.70
N ARG A 162 4.58 -4.84 9.64
CA ARG A 162 5.77 -5.54 9.16
C ARG A 162 6.33 -4.81 7.95
N LEU A 163 7.43 -4.10 8.13
CA LEU A 163 8.15 -3.37 7.10
C LEU A 163 9.50 -4.01 6.77
N ASP A 164 9.75 -5.26 7.16
CA ASP A 164 11.04 -5.93 6.92
C ASP A 164 11.44 -5.84 5.43
N GLN A 165 12.67 -5.40 5.17
CA GLN A 165 13.22 -5.16 3.82
C GLN A 165 12.53 -4.07 2.97
N ALA A 166 11.65 -3.25 3.55
CA ALA A 166 10.99 -2.17 2.82
C ALA A 166 11.96 -1.01 2.49
N LEU A 167 11.70 -0.34 1.37
CA LEU A 167 12.40 0.87 0.93
C LEU A 167 11.62 2.09 1.44
N LEU A 168 12.25 2.92 2.26
CA LEU A 168 11.65 4.11 2.87
C LEU A 168 12.54 5.35 2.67
N GLU A 169 13.39 5.36 1.65
CA GLU A 169 14.27 6.51 1.42
C GLU A 169 13.48 7.78 1.18
N SER A 170 13.89 8.85 1.84
CA SER A 170 13.22 10.15 1.83
C SER A 170 11.74 10.10 2.27
N ALA A 171 11.26 9.01 2.87
CA ALA A 171 9.88 8.92 3.34
C ALA A 171 9.62 9.90 4.50
N HIS A 172 8.41 10.45 4.57
CA HIS A 172 8.01 11.36 5.63
C HIS A 172 7.22 10.60 6.70
N LEU A 173 7.83 10.33 7.85
CA LEU A 173 7.25 9.60 8.99
C LEU A 173 7.06 10.51 10.21
N ILE A 174 6.91 11.82 10.00
CA ILE A 174 6.78 12.79 11.08
C ILE A 174 5.57 12.45 11.95
N LYS A 175 5.78 12.29 13.26
CA LYS A 175 4.75 11.88 14.25
C LYS A 175 4.04 10.55 13.92
N ALA A 176 4.63 9.70 13.08
CA ALA A 176 4.08 8.37 12.82
C ALA A 176 4.23 7.46 14.05
N ASP A 177 3.27 6.56 14.25
CA ASP A 177 3.29 5.58 15.34
C ASP A 177 3.76 4.21 14.82
N LEU A 178 5.02 3.88 15.06
CA LEU A 178 5.69 2.64 14.65
C LEU A 178 5.92 1.69 15.85
N ARG A 179 5.16 1.82 16.94
CA ARG A 179 5.37 0.96 18.11
C ARG A 179 5.25 -0.51 17.74
N GLN A 180 6.21 -1.31 18.21
CA GLN A 180 6.27 -2.75 17.94
C GLN A 180 6.35 -3.12 16.45
N ALA A 181 6.65 -2.16 15.55
CA ALA A 181 6.80 -2.44 14.14
C ALA A 181 8.11 -3.21 13.87
N ASN A 182 8.08 -4.11 12.89
CA ASN A 182 9.28 -4.77 12.39
C ASN A 182 9.85 -3.96 11.22
N LEU A 183 11.02 -3.36 11.41
CA LEU A 183 11.76 -2.55 10.44
C LEU A 183 13.12 -3.17 10.11
N GLN A 184 13.29 -4.48 10.31
CA GLN A 184 14.54 -5.16 10.02
C GLN A 184 14.97 -4.95 8.57
N ASN A 185 16.25 -4.66 8.34
CA ASN A 185 16.81 -4.48 6.99
C ASN A 185 16.09 -3.41 6.16
N THR A 186 15.42 -2.43 6.80
CA THR A 186 14.77 -1.33 6.08
C THR A 186 15.78 -0.30 5.60
N ARG A 187 15.49 0.36 4.48
CA ARG A 187 16.29 1.47 3.96
C ARG A 187 15.58 2.80 4.28
N LEU A 188 16.04 3.48 5.31
CA LEU A 188 15.48 4.74 5.84
C LEU A 188 16.38 5.94 5.52
N LYS A 189 17.26 5.85 4.51
CA LYS A 189 18.16 6.96 4.17
C LYS A 189 17.38 8.24 3.90
N TYR A 190 17.81 9.35 4.49
CA TYR A 190 17.14 10.65 4.37
C TYR A 190 15.68 10.69 4.86
N ALA A 191 15.19 9.64 5.52
CA ALA A 191 13.82 9.62 6.02
C ALA A 191 13.63 10.63 7.15
N ARG A 192 12.40 11.14 7.26
CA ARG A 192 12.01 12.15 8.26
C ARG A 192 11.21 11.50 9.37
N LEU A 193 11.85 11.21 10.49
CA LEU A 193 11.29 10.52 11.66
C LEU A 193 11.01 11.49 12.82
N GLN A 194 10.92 12.79 12.57
CA GLN A 194 10.72 13.76 13.65
C GLN A 194 9.47 13.44 14.48
N GLU A 195 9.63 13.38 15.80
CA GLU A 195 8.56 13.03 16.75
C GLU A 195 7.87 11.67 16.50
N ALA A 196 8.47 10.79 15.70
CA ALA A 196 7.94 9.45 15.46
C ALA A 196 8.07 8.56 16.71
N ASN A 197 7.10 7.70 16.95
CA ASN A 197 7.13 6.76 18.07
C ASN A 197 7.59 5.38 17.59
N LEU A 198 8.81 4.98 17.93
CA LEU A 198 9.40 3.67 17.60
C LEU A 198 9.59 2.78 18.84
N GLN A 199 8.79 2.99 19.91
CA GLN A 199 8.97 2.19 21.11
C GLN A 199 8.79 0.69 20.81
N ASN A 200 9.71 -0.13 21.30
CA ASN A 200 9.74 -1.59 21.08
C ASN A 200 9.79 -2.01 19.61
N ALA A 201 10.13 -1.11 18.68
CA ALA A 201 10.30 -1.46 17.28
C ALA A 201 11.59 -2.25 17.04
N ASP A 202 11.61 -3.11 16.04
CA ASP A 202 12.80 -3.89 15.66
C ASP A 202 13.45 -3.29 14.42
N LEU A 203 14.54 -2.54 14.59
CA LEU A 203 15.31 -1.87 13.55
C LEU A 203 16.64 -2.59 13.25
N ARG A 204 16.75 -3.90 13.51
CA ARG A 204 18.01 -4.59 13.23
C ARG A 204 18.43 -4.45 11.78
N ASP A 205 19.70 -4.14 11.58
CA ASP A 205 20.31 -3.96 10.25
C ASP A 205 19.60 -2.89 9.39
N ALA A 206 18.83 -1.98 10.00
CA ALA A 206 18.19 -0.88 9.29
C ALA A 206 19.19 0.23 8.96
N ASP A 207 19.05 0.82 7.79
CA ASP A 207 19.92 1.89 7.30
C ASP A 207 19.25 3.25 7.48
N LEU A 208 19.62 3.98 8.52
CA LEU A 208 19.13 5.31 8.87
C LEU A 208 20.14 6.42 8.48
N GLU A 209 21.04 6.19 7.52
CA GLU A 209 21.97 7.24 7.09
C GLU A 209 21.22 8.51 6.66
N HIS A 210 21.59 9.65 7.22
CA HIS A 210 21.01 10.97 6.98
C HIS A 210 19.53 11.10 7.38
N ALA A 211 18.97 10.13 8.11
CA ALA A 211 17.62 10.25 8.64
C ALA A 211 17.55 11.38 9.69
N ILE A 212 16.45 12.14 9.69
CA ILE A 212 16.20 13.21 10.66
C ILE A 212 15.31 12.64 11.77
N THR A 213 15.87 12.45 12.96
CA THR A 213 15.21 11.75 14.07
C THR A 213 14.91 12.64 15.27
N ASP A 214 14.79 13.96 15.08
CA ASP A 214 14.57 14.91 16.17
C ASP A 214 13.27 14.61 16.93
N GLY A 215 13.38 14.33 18.23
CA GLY A 215 12.24 13.98 19.07
C GLY A 215 11.65 12.59 18.82
N ALA A 216 12.26 11.75 17.98
CA ALA A 216 11.83 10.38 17.79
C ALA A 216 12.08 9.55 19.06
N ASP A 217 11.12 8.70 19.41
CA ASP A 217 11.18 7.85 20.60
C ASP A 217 11.61 6.43 20.23
N PHE A 218 12.84 6.05 20.59
CA PHE A 218 13.40 4.71 20.38
C PHE A 218 13.42 3.87 21.67
N THR A 219 12.61 4.21 22.67
CA THR A 219 12.62 3.48 23.96
C THR A 219 12.36 1.99 23.73
N SER A 220 13.28 1.14 24.21
CA SER A 220 13.23 -0.32 24.03
C SER A 220 13.23 -0.80 22.57
N ALA A 221 13.61 0.05 21.60
CA ALA A 221 13.80 -0.38 20.21
C ALA A 221 15.06 -1.23 20.07
N ASN A 222 15.01 -2.27 19.23
CA ASN A 222 16.17 -3.09 18.90
C ASN A 222 16.94 -2.46 17.73
N LEU A 223 18.15 -1.99 18.00
CA LEU A 223 18.99 -1.26 17.03
C LEU A 223 20.25 -2.02 16.62
N VAL A 224 20.35 -3.31 16.94
CA VAL A 224 21.54 -4.12 16.63
C VAL A 224 21.81 -4.10 15.12
N GLY A 225 22.99 -3.64 14.72
CA GLY A 225 23.41 -3.59 13.31
C GLY A 225 22.88 -2.39 12.51
N ALA A 226 22.07 -1.50 13.10
CA ALA A 226 21.55 -0.34 12.38
C ALA A 226 22.66 0.71 12.07
N VAL A 227 22.60 1.35 10.90
CA VAL A 227 23.62 2.32 10.40
C VAL A 227 23.09 3.75 10.41
N TRP A 228 23.78 4.71 11.06
CA TRP A 228 23.29 6.07 11.34
C TRP A 228 24.42 7.09 11.10
N THR A 229 24.11 8.26 10.52
CA THR A 229 25.14 9.23 10.05
C THR A 229 25.94 9.98 11.11
N ASN A 230 25.51 9.95 12.37
CA ASN A 230 26.28 10.51 13.48
C ASN A 230 26.64 9.36 14.42
N GLY A 231 27.67 8.59 14.02
CA GLY A 231 28.16 7.40 14.70
C GLY A 231 27.91 7.40 16.21
N GLU A 232 27.30 6.32 16.69
CA GLU A 232 27.07 6.01 18.11
C GLU A 232 26.45 7.17 18.91
N LYS A 233 25.13 7.37 18.77
CA LYS A 233 24.40 7.80 19.96
C LYS A 233 24.49 6.63 20.93
N GLN A 234 25.36 6.75 21.94
CA GLN A 234 25.47 5.76 23.01
C GLN A 234 24.06 5.42 23.49
N LEU A 235 23.72 4.14 23.36
CA LEU A 235 22.58 3.54 24.03
C LEU A 235 22.82 3.66 25.53
N THR A 236 22.51 4.82 26.13
CA THR A 236 22.34 4.87 27.58
C THR A 236 20.98 4.25 27.89
N ASN A 237 20.98 2.93 28.05
CA ASN A 237 20.01 2.23 28.88
C ASN A 237 19.96 2.89 30.27
N PRO A 238 18.78 2.97 30.86
CA PRO A 238 18.55 2.33 32.15
C PRO A 238 17.95 0.93 31.99
#